data_AF-A0A1G6HZP4-F1
#
_entry.id   AF-A0A1G6HZP4-F1
#
_cell.length_a   1.000
_cell.length_b   1.000
_cell.length_c   1.000
_cell.angle_alpha   90.00
_cell.angle_beta   90.00
_cell.angle_gamma   90.00
#
_symmetry.space_group_name_H-M   'P 1'
#
loop_
_entity.id
_entity.type
_entity.pdbx_description
1 polymer ?
#
loop_
_entity_poly.entity_id
_entity_poly.type
_entity_poly.pdbx_seq_one_letter_code
_entity_poly.pdbx_strand_id
1 'polypeptide(L)' 'MIALVARQPILDKNLNIFSYELLFRGKDSESFNGEQATAQVIMNTLESIGFTNLTEGQPAFINFTAELLKQGIPDLLAP' A
#
# COMPACT_ATOMS: atom_id res chain seq x y z
N MET A 1 -4.76 9.23 -14.65
CA MET A 1 -4.32 9.64 -13.29
C MET A 1 -3.07 8.85 -12.98
N ILE A 2 -1.94 9.50 -12.64
CA ILE A 2 -0.68 8.79 -12.31
C ILE A 2 -0.66 8.66 -10.80
N ALA A 3 -0.87 7.45 -10.30
CA ALA A 3 -0.63 7.13 -8.91
C ALA A 3 0.78 6.54 -8.80
N LEU A 4 1.56 7.03 -7.83
CA LEU A 4 2.89 6.53 -7.55
C LEU A 4 2.83 5.72 -6.26
N VAL A 5 3.48 4.56 -6.27
CA VAL A 5 3.65 3.75 -5.07
C VAL A 5 5.10 3.86 -4.64
N ALA A 6 5.30 4.37 -3.43
CA ALA A 6 6.58 4.35 -2.74
C ALA A 6 6.59 3.18 -1.74
N ARG A 7 7.78 2.68 -1.45
CA ARG A 7 8.01 1.67 -0.40
C ARG A 7 9.01 2.23 0.61
N GLN A 8 8.74 2.00 1.90
CA GLN A 8 9.61 2.39 2.99
C GLN A 8 10.05 1.12 3.73
N PRO A 9 11.37 0.84 3.85
CA PRO A 9 11.84 -0.33 4.55
C PRO A 9 11.60 -0.22 6.06
N ILE A 10 11.13 -1.31 6.65
CA ILE A 10 11.05 -1.52 8.10
C ILE A 10 12.16 -2.50 8.45
N LEU A 11 13.02 -2.11 9.39
CA LEU A 11 14.21 -2.88 9.75
C LEU A 11 14.01 -3.66 11.06
N ASP A 12 14.65 -4.82 11.16
CA ASP A 12 14.76 -5.55 12.43
C ASP A 12 15.78 -4.89 13.39
N LYS A 13 15.93 -5.46 14.59
CA LYS A 13 16.90 -4.98 15.60
C LYS A 13 18.37 -5.04 15.15
N ASN A 14 18.66 -5.75 14.05
CA ASN A 14 19.98 -5.92 13.47
C ASN A 14 20.17 -5.07 12.19
N LEU A 15 19.22 -4.19 11.86
CA LEU A 15 19.19 -3.36 10.65
C LEU A 15 19.00 -4.13 9.33
N ASN A 16 18.54 -5.38 9.39
CA ASN A 16 18.13 -6.12 8.20
C ASN A 16 16.70 -5.71 7.79
N ILE A 17 16.40 -5.77 6.49
CA ILE A 17 15.03 -5.55 6.00
C ILE A 17 14.14 -6.67 6.54
N PHE A 18 13.16 -6.27 7.35
CA PHE A 18 12.12 -7.17 7.88
C PHE A 18 10.87 -7.14 7.00
N SER A 19 10.47 -5.95 6.56
CA SER A 19 9.26 -5.73 5.76
C SER A 19 9.30 -4.37 5.08
N TYR A 20 8.25 -4.03 4.33
CA TYR A 20 8.06 -2.71 3.75
C TYR A 20 6.71 -2.13 4.11
N GLU A 21 6.66 -0.83 4.38
CA GLU A 21 5.42 -0.05 4.36
C GLU A 21 5.19 0.49 2.95
N LEU A 22 3.99 0.30 2.41
CA LEU A 22 3.59 0.84 1.11
C LEU A 22 2.88 2.17 1.28
N LEU A 23 3.34 3.18 0.54
CA LEU A 23 2.86 4.55 0.59
C LEU A 23 2.34 4.97 -0.78
N PHE A 24 1.05 5.28 -0.84
CA PHE A 24 0.40 5.74 -2.07
C PHE A 24 0.49 7.26 -2.17
N ARG A 25 1.17 7.77 -3.20
CA ARG A 25 1.34 9.21 -3.46
C ARG A 25 0.66 9.58 -4.77
N GLY A 26 -0.36 10.43 -4.70
CA GLY A 26 -1.01 11.05 -5.85
C GLY A 26 -0.62 12.53 -5.97
N LYS A 27 -0.71 13.09 -7.18
CA LYS A 27 -0.39 14.51 -7.46
C LYS A 27 -1.30 15.51 -6.72
N ASP A 28 -2.45 15.05 -6.24
CA ASP A 28 -3.45 15.81 -5.49
C ASP A 28 -3.71 15.21 -4.08
N SER A 29 -2.68 14.74 -3.37
CA SER A 29 -2.82 14.09 -2.06
C SER A 29 -3.56 14.91 -0.99
N GLU A 30 -3.76 16.21 -1.20
CA GLU A 30 -4.55 17.08 -0.31
C GLU A 30 -6.03 17.20 -0.71
N SER A 31 -6.40 16.83 -1.94
CA SER A 31 -7.76 17.02 -2.50
C SER A 31 -8.48 15.73 -2.89
N PHE A 32 -7.86 14.56 -2.67
CA PHE A 32 -8.58 13.30 -2.86
C PHE A 32 -9.58 13.10 -1.72
N ASN A 33 -10.85 12.91 -2.06
CA ASN A 33 -11.75 12.07 -1.28
C ASN A 33 -11.07 10.69 -1.17
N GLY A 34 -10.24 10.53 -0.13
CA GLY A 34 -9.11 9.62 -0.07
C GLY A 34 -9.43 8.13 -0.06
N GLU A 35 -10.71 7.76 -0.11
CA GLU A 35 -11.15 6.38 0.07
C GLU A 35 -11.16 5.60 -1.26
N GLN A 36 -11.85 6.11 -2.28
CA GLN A 36 -12.01 5.40 -3.55
C GLN A 36 -10.71 5.37 -4.38
N ALA A 37 -9.90 6.43 -4.32
CA ALA A 37 -8.62 6.46 -5.02
C ALA A 37 -7.59 5.53 -4.36
N THR A 38 -7.57 5.44 -3.03
CA THR A 38 -6.63 4.54 -2.32
C THR A 38 -6.96 3.09 -2.61
N ALA A 39 -8.23 2.68 -2.52
CA ALA A 39 -8.63 1.31 -2.83
C ALA A 39 -8.37 0.93 -4.30
N GLN A 40 -8.71 1.80 -5.25
CA GLN A 40 -8.51 1.52 -6.68
C GLN A 40 -7.02 1.50 -7.06
N VAL A 41 -6.20 2.39 -6.47
CA VAL A 41 -4.75 2.41 -6.71
C VAL A 41 -4.08 1.21 -6.07
N ILE A 42 -4.47 0.82 -4.85
CA ILE A 42 -4.03 -0.43 -4.23
C ILE A 42 -4.33 -1.57 -5.21
N MET A 43 -5.59 -1.79 -5.56
CA MET A 43 -5.97 -2.91 -6.45
C MET A 43 -5.21 -2.89 -7.78
N ASN A 44 -5.15 -1.75 -8.47
CA ASN A 44 -4.50 -1.66 -9.78
C ASN A 44 -2.96 -1.82 -9.70
N THR A 45 -2.31 -1.35 -8.63
CA THR A 45 -0.86 -1.52 -8.46
C THR A 45 -0.53 -2.96 -8.10
N LEU A 46 -1.37 -3.60 -7.29
CA LEU A 46 -1.25 -5.01 -6.94
C LEU A 46 -1.41 -5.91 -8.16
N GLU A 47 -2.37 -5.63 -9.04
CA GLU A 47 -2.57 -6.37 -10.28
C GLU A 47 -1.43 -6.19 -11.30
N SER A 48 -0.78 -5.02 -11.35
CA SER A 48 0.18 -4.70 -12.42
C SER A 48 1.65 -4.99 -12.10
N ILE A 49 2.12 -4.73 -10.88
CA ILE A 49 3.54 -4.90 -10.49
C ILE A 49 3.75 -6.25 -9.77
N GLY A 50 2.73 -6.70 -9.04
CA GLY A 50 2.80 -7.84 -8.12
C GLY A 50 3.52 -7.50 -6.82
N PHE A 51 2.91 -7.85 -5.68
CA PHE A 51 3.45 -7.58 -4.34
C PHE A 51 4.90 -8.05 -4.17
N THR A 52 5.21 -9.25 -4.65
CA THR A 52 6.52 -9.88 -4.50
C THR A 52 7.64 -9.05 -5.12
N ASN A 53 7.40 -8.44 -6.29
CA ASN A 53 8.40 -7.61 -6.95
C ASN A 53 8.58 -6.27 -6.21
N LEU A 54 7.49 -5.70 -5.70
CA LEU A 54 7.53 -4.43 -4.99
C LEU A 54 8.23 -4.55 -3.62
N THR A 55 8.07 -5.69 -2.97
CA THR A 55 8.52 -5.95 -1.58
C THR A 55 9.74 -6.85 -1.51
N GLU A 56 10.32 -7.25 -2.64
CA GLU A 56 11.41 -8.22 -2.70
C GLU A 56 11.08 -9.53 -1.96
N GLY A 57 9.80 -9.93 -2.01
CA GLY A 57 9.27 -11.12 -1.34
C GLY A 57 9.08 -10.98 0.17
N GLN A 58 9.29 -9.80 0.75
CA GLN A 58 9.05 -9.54 2.16
C GLN A 58 7.59 -9.15 2.44
N PRO A 59 7.09 -9.31 3.68
CA PRO A 59 5.78 -8.81 4.06
C PRO A 59 5.62 -7.30 3.80
N ALA A 60 4.38 -6.89 3.52
CA ALA A 60 4.02 -5.50 3.30
C ALA A 60 3.04 -5.01 4.37
N PHE A 61 3.21 -3.76 4.78
CA PHE A 61 2.27 -3.03 5.63
C PHE A 61 1.58 -1.97 4.79
N ILE A 62 0.25 -1.88 4.90
CA ILE A 62 -0.59 -0.90 4.21
C ILE A 62 -1.40 -0.14 5.25
N ASN A 63 -1.42 1.19 5.14
CA ASN A 63 -2.28 2.02 5.95
C ASN A 63 -3.70 2.08 5.38
N PHE A 64 -4.68 1.90 6.25
CA PHE A 64 -6.10 2.06 5.92
C PHE A 64 -6.70 3.18 6.76
N THR A 65 -7.57 3.98 6.15
CA THR A 65 -8.40 4.93 6.89
C THR A 65 -9.48 4.17 7.68
N ALA A 66 -10.04 4.81 8.70
CA ALA A 66 -11.11 4.21 9.51
C ALA A 66 -12.31 3.74 8.67
N GLU A 67 -12.67 4.49 7.62
CA GLU A 67 -13.77 4.12 6.74
C GLU A 67 -13.43 2.91 5.86
N LEU A 68 -12.21 2.79 5.35
CA LEU A 68 -11.77 1.61 4.60
C LEU A 68 -11.74 0.35 5.48
N LEU A 69 -11.38 0.48 6.76
CA LEU A 69 -11.48 -0.60 7.74
C LEU A 69 -12.93 -1.03 7.95
N LYS A 70 -13.86 -0.07 8.14
CA LYS A 70 -15.29 -0.36 8.31
C LYS A 70 -15.92 -1.01 7.07
N GLN A 71 -15.40 -0.70 5.89
CA GLN A 71 -15.84 -1.27 4.60
C GLN A 71 -15.26 -2.68 4.34
N GLY A 72 -14.38 -3.20 5.19
CA GLY A 72 -13.79 -4.53 5.01
C GLY A 72 -12.80 -4.63 3.85
N ILE A 73 -12.25 -3.50 3.39
CA ILE A 73 -11.27 -3.47 2.29
C ILE A 73 -10.02 -4.32 2.58
N PRO A 74 -9.46 -4.35 3.81
CA PRO A 74 -8.31 -5.22 4.11
C PRO A 74 -8.58 -6.71 3.85
N ASP A 75 -9.83 -7.17 4.02
CA ASP A 75 -10.20 -8.58 3.89
C ASP A 75 -10.16 -9.07 2.43
N LEU A 76 -10.08 -8.15 1.46
CA LEU A 76 -9.94 -8.45 0.04
C LEU A 76 -8.50 -8.80 -0.36
N LEU A 77 -7.54 -8.52 0.52
CA LEU A 77 -6.12 -8.82 0.28
C LEU A 77 -5.81 -10.24 0.74
N ALA A 78 -5.04 -10.96 -0.08
CA ALA A 78 -4.46 -12.22 0.34
C ALA A 78 -3.44 -11.98 1.47
N PRO A 79 -3.39 -12.86 2.49
CA PRO A 79 -2.38 -12.79 3.54
C PRO A 79 -0.96 -13.04 3.02
#